data_AF-A0A504BIA9-F1
#
_entry.id   AF-A0A504BIA9-F1
#
_cell.length_a   1.000
_cell.length_b   1.000
_cell.length_c   1.000
_cell.angle_alpha   90.00
_cell.angle_beta   90.00
_cell.angle_gamma   90.00
#
_symmetry.space_group_name_H-M   'P 1'
#
loop_
_entity.id
_entity.type
_entity.pdbx_description
1 polymer ?
#
loop_
_entity_poly.entity_id
_entity_poly.type
_entity_poly.pdbx_seq_one_letter_code
_entity_poly.pdbx_strand_id
1 'polypeptide(L)'
;MAHDPIDTLGKATRHNMLVKAECSCGNVRYIRSADLMMVYGGGVDPLKLKFDCSRCKPDIKITLLEVHPEHLPKRLMVHKPMKVDGKITWYTERFRG
;
A
#
# COMPACT_ATOMS: atom_id res chain seq x y z
N MET A 1 -2.60 -26.57 5.80
CA MET A 1 -2.44 -25.97 4.46
C MET A 1 -1.44 -24.84 4.63
N ALA A 2 -0.25 -24.93 4.03
CA ALA A 2 0.70 -23.81 4.07
C ALA A 2 0.06 -22.68 3.27
N HIS A 3 -0.25 -21.56 3.92
CA HIS A 3 -0.70 -20.38 3.19
C HIS A 3 0.45 -19.95 2.27
N ASP A 4 0.21 -19.90 0.97
CA ASP A 4 1.20 -19.40 0.02
C ASP A 4 1.64 -18.00 0.45
N PRO A 5 2.95 -17.73 0.53
CA PRO A 5 3.44 -16.43 0.96
C PRO A 5 2.98 -15.34 0.00
N ILE A 6 2.53 -14.21 0.56
CA ILE A 6 2.18 -13.01 -0.20
C ILE A 6 3.47 -12.26 -0.57
N ASP A 7 4.10 -12.71 -1.64
CA ASP A 7 5.38 -12.21 -2.17
C ASP A 7 5.24 -11.25 -3.36
N THR A 8 4.01 -10.98 -3.81
CA THR A 8 3.73 -10.11 -4.96
C THR A 8 2.49 -9.26 -4.73
N LEU A 9 2.45 -8.08 -5.37
CA LEU A 9 1.28 -7.19 -5.38
C LEU A 9 0.04 -7.88 -5.95
N GLY A 10 0.20 -8.75 -6.94
CA GLY A 10 -0.90 -9.54 -7.50
C GLY A 10 -1.52 -10.50 -6.49
N LYS A 11 -0.71 -11.20 -5.70
CA LYS A 11 -1.22 -12.02 -4.59
C LYS A 11 -1.88 -11.14 -3.52
N ALA A 12 -1.21 -10.07 -3.09
CA ALA A 12 -1.77 -9.15 -2.09
C ALA A 12 -3.14 -8.57 -2.50
N THR A 13 -3.30 -8.26 -3.79
CA THR A 13 -4.56 -7.76 -4.35
C THR A 13 -5.68 -8.80 -4.30
N ARG A 14 -5.40 -10.07 -4.60
CA ARG A 14 -6.39 -11.16 -4.50
C ARG A 14 -6.90 -11.37 -3.07
N HIS A 15 -6.07 -11.04 -2.07
CA HIS A 15 -6.41 -11.09 -0.66
C HIS A 15 -6.93 -9.73 -0.11
N ASN A 16 -7.22 -8.75 -0.98
CA ASN A 16 -7.70 -7.42 -0.61
C ASN A 16 -6.82 -6.72 0.45
N MET A 17 -5.49 -6.89 0.38
CA MET A 17 -4.58 -6.37 1.40
C MET A 17 -4.31 -4.87 1.24
N LEU A 18 -3.98 -4.22 2.36
CA LEU A 18 -3.38 -2.90 2.39
C LEU A 18 -1.86 -3.00 2.55
N VAL A 19 -1.15 -2.10 1.88
CA VAL A 19 0.26 -1.81 2.12
C VAL A 19 0.34 -0.63 3.08
N LYS A 20 0.91 -0.85 4.27
CA LYS A 20 1.23 0.20 5.23
C LYS A 20 2.70 0.61 5.03
N ALA A 21 2.91 1.88 4.71
CA ALA A 21 4.22 2.51 4.63
C ALA A 21 4.40 3.41 5.85
N GLU A 22 5.36 3.07 6.70
CA GLU A 22 5.62 3.77 7.96
C GLU A 22 7.02 4.38 7.96
N CYS A 23 7.06 5.69 8.13
CA CYS A 23 8.26 6.47 8.28
C CYS A 23 8.63 6.61 9.76
N SER A 24 9.94 6.60 10.08
CA SER A 24 10.43 6.78 11.45
C SER A 24 10.01 8.11 12.11
N CYS A 25 9.63 9.14 11.33
CA CYS A 25 9.06 10.38 11.87
C CYS A 25 7.58 10.29 12.26
N GLY A 26 7.00 9.09 12.28
CA GLY A 26 5.59 8.85 12.59
C GLY A 26 4.62 9.11 11.43
N ASN A 27 5.10 9.42 10.22
CA ASN A 27 4.23 9.55 9.05
C ASN A 27 3.84 8.15 8.55
N VAL A 28 2.54 7.86 8.58
CA VAL A 28 1.98 6.57 8.16
C VAL A 28 1.05 6.79 6.97
N ARG A 29 1.22 5.95 5.95
CA ARG A 29 0.39 5.92 4.75
C ARG A 29 -0.13 4.51 4.52
N TYR A 30 -1.39 4.41 4.14
CA TYR A 30 -2.03 3.15 3.77
C TYR A 30 -2.38 3.22 2.29
N ILE A 31 -2.07 2.17 1.55
CA ILE A 31 -2.30 2.09 0.11
C ILE A 31 -2.97 0.76 -0.18
N ARG A 32 -3.96 0.73 -1.09
CA ARG A 32 -4.48 -0.57 -1.54
C ARG A 32 -3.44 -1.27 -2.41
N SER A 33 -3.24 -2.57 -2.18
CA SER A 33 -2.41 -3.41 -3.05
C SER A 33 -2.84 -3.32 -4.52
N ALA A 34 -4.14 -3.24 -4.78
CA ALA A 34 -4.70 -3.04 -6.12
C ALA A 34 -4.21 -1.75 -6.79
N ASP A 35 -4.20 -0.62 -6.08
CA ASP A 35 -3.76 0.66 -6.64
C ASP A 35 -2.25 0.63 -6.97
N LEU A 36 -1.44 0.01 -6.10
CA LEU A 36 -0.01 -0.19 -6.38
C LEU A 36 0.22 -1.14 -7.55
N MET A 37 -0.57 -2.21 -7.66
CA MET A 37 -0.47 -3.16 -8.77
C MET A 37 -0.71 -2.46 -10.11
N MET A 38 -1.67 -1.54 -10.19
CA MET A 38 -1.95 -0.79 -11.42
C MET A 38 -0.79 0.11 -11.85
N VAL A 39 0.02 0.57 -10.90
CA VAL A 39 1.12 1.51 -11.14
C VAL A 39 2.45 0.80 -11.35
N TYR A 40 2.78 -0.18 -10.51
CA TYR A 40 4.07 -0.86 -10.49
C TYR A 40 4.06 -2.24 -11.16
N GLY A 41 2.88 -2.85 -11.33
CA GLY A 41 2.72 -4.18 -11.91
C GLY A 41 2.54 -5.29 -10.86
N GLY A 42 1.83 -6.35 -11.23
CA GLY A 42 1.43 -7.41 -10.31
C GLY A 42 2.54 -8.35 -9.84
N GLY A 43 3.64 -8.47 -10.60
CA GLY A 43 4.79 -9.32 -10.24
C GLY A 43 5.77 -8.68 -9.26
N VAL A 44 5.53 -7.44 -8.83
CA VAL A 44 6.42 -6.71 -7.92
C VAL A 44 6.22 -7.17 -6.48
N ASP A 45 7.33 -7.39 -5.79
CA ASP A 45 7.36 -7.65 -4.35
C ASP A 45 6.95 -6.39 -3.57
N PRO A 46 5.81 -6.40 -2.84
CA PRO A 46 5.32 -5.23 -2.14
C PRO A 46 6.30 -4.72 -1.07
N LEU A 47 7.09 -5.60 -0.45
CA LEU A 47 8.04 -5.25 0.60
C LEU A 47 9.31 -4.58 0.08
N LYS A 48 9.56 -4.67 -1.24
CA LYS A 48 10.69 -4.03 -1.93
C LYS A 48 10.34 -2.72 -2.61
N LEU A 49 9.09 -2.26 -2.51
CA LEU A 49 8.72 -0.94 -3.01
C LEU A 49 9.55 0.14 -2.30
N LYS A 50 9.90 1.19 -3.04
CA LYS A 50 10.62 2.33 -2.49
C LYS A 50 9.67 3.50 -2.33
N PHE A 51 9.48 3.93 -1.09
CA PHE A 51 8.71 5.13 -0.76
C PHE A 51 9.64 6.16 -0.15
N ASP A 52 9.35 7.43 -0.42
CA ASP A 52 10.05 8.55 0.20
C ASP A 52 9.09 9.31 1.11
N CYS A 53 9.53 9.64 2.33
CA CYS A 53 8.81 10.59 3.17
C CYS A 53 9.23 12.02 2.80
N SER A 54 8.28 12.85 2.37
CA SER A 54 8.54 14.26 2.06
C SER A 54 9.05 15.08 3.24
N ARG A 55 8.89 14.60 4.48
CA ARG A 55 9.33 15.30 5.70
C ARG A 55 10.80 15.08 6.06
N CYS A 56 11.33 13.88 5.85
CA CYS A 56 12.65 13.50 6.38
C CYS A 56 13.43 12.47 5.56
N LYS A 57 12.87 11.94 4.47
CA LYS A 57 13.49 10.96 3.56
C LYS A 57 14.29 9.80 4.24
N PRO A 58 13.79 9.13 5.31
CA PRO A 58 14.48 8.00 5.91
C PRO A 58 14.03 6.69 5.26
N ASP A 59 14.60 5.57 5.69
CA ASP A 59 14.09 4.24 5.33
C ASP A 59 12.63 4.08 5.76
N ILE A 60 11.80 3.62 4.82
CA ILE A 60 10.37 3.40 5.04
C ILE A 60 10.13 1.92 5.31
N LYS A 61 9.53 1.63 6.47
CA LYS A 61 9.10 0.28 6.80
C LYS A 61 7.80 -0.03 6.07
N ILE A 62 7.80 -1.11 5.29
CA ILE A 62 6.62 -1.59 4.59
C ILE A 62 6.06 -2.81 5.31
N THR A 63 4.74 -2.87 5.43
CA THR A 63 4.03 -4.02 6.01
C THR A 63 2.76 -4.28 5.21
N LEU A 64 2.45 -5.55 4.99
CA LEU A 64 1.16 -5.97 4.42
C LEU A 64 0.16 -6.20 5.55
N LEU A 65 -1.05 -5.69 5.38
CA LEU A 65 -2.13 -5.80 6.35
C LEU A 65 -3.34 -6.46 5.69
N GLU A 66 -3.87 -7.48 6.34
CA GLU A 66 -5.19 -8.01 6.02
C GLU A 66 -6.27 -7.02 6.44
N VAL A 67 -7.28 -6.87 5.58
CA VAL A 67 -8.40 -5.98 5.81
C VAL A 67 -9.48 -6.76 6.55
N HIS A 68 -9.56 -6.55 7.86
CA HIS A 68 -10.70 -6.98 8.68
C HIS A 68 -11.59 -5.76 8.94
N PRO A 69 -12.77 -5.66 8.30
CA PRO A 69 -13.64 -4.47 8.39
C PRO A 69 -13.92 -4.00 9.82
N GLU A 70 -14.06 -4.94 10.77
CA GLU A 70 -14.26 -4.71 12.19
C GLU A 70 -13.07 -4.06 12.92
N HIS A 71 -11.85 -4.27 12.44
CA HIS A 71 -10.62 -3.77 13.08
C HIS A 71 -10.06 -2.51 12.41
N LEU A 72 -10.61 -2.13 11.26
CA LEU A 72 -10.15 -0.94 10.56
C LEU A 72 -10.79 0.34 11.14
N PRO A 73 -10.03 1.43 11.23
CA PRO A 73 -10.60 2.72 11.60
C PRO A 73 -11.75 3.11 10.64
N LYS A 74 -12.91 3.48 11.18
CA LYS A 74 -14.10 3.89 10.39
C LYS A 74 -13.82 5.00 9.36
N ARG A 75 -12.75 5.78 9.54
CA ARG A 75 -12.33 6.90 8.69
C ARG A 75 -10.90 6.71 8.17
N LEU A 76 -10.47 5.48 7.95
CA LEU A 76 -9.18 5.21 7.35
C LEU A 76 -9.09 5.93 6.00
N MET A 77 -8.01 6.68 5.80
CA MET A 77 -7.68 7.31 4.52
C MET A 77 -6.62 6.46 3.82
N VAL A 78 -6.84 6.19 2.55
CA VAL A 78 -5.86 5.53 1.68
C VAL A 78 -5.27 6.51 0.68
N HIS A 79 -4.01 6.31 0.37
CA HIS A 79 -3.21 7.08 -0.57
C HIS A 79 -3.19 6.31 -1.88
N LYS A 80 -3.85 6.85 -2.89
CA LYS A 80 -4.09 6.19 -4.16
C LYS A 80 -3.13 6.72 -5.22
N PRO A 81 -2.09 5.96 -5.60
CA PRO A 81 -1.25 6.31 -6.73
C PRO A 81 -2.00 6.02 -8.04
N MET A 82 -1.87 6.91 -9.02
CA MET A 82 -2.41 6.73 -10.36
C MET A 82 -1.38 7.17 -11.39
N LYS A 83 -1.33 6.47 -12.54
CA LYS A 83 -0.57 6.94 -13.69
C LYS A 83 -1.40 7.97 -14.45
N VAL A 84 -0.92 9.21 -14.48
CA VAL A 84 -1.49 10.34 -15.24
C VAL A 84 -0.37 10.91 -16.09
N ASP A 85 -0.56 10.93 -17.41
CA ASP A 85 0.44 11.42 -18.38
C ASP A 85 1.85 10.85 -18.18
N GLY A 86 1.93 9.54 -17.91
CA GLY A 86 3.19 8.82 -17.69
C GLY A 86 3.86 9.07 -16.33
N LYS A 87 3.28 9.92 -15.47
CA LYS A 87 3.78 10.21 -14.11
C LYS A 87 2.86 9.59 -13.06
N ILE A 88 3.43 9.29 -11.89
CA ILE A 88 2.65 8.80 -10.75
C ILE A 88 2.16 10.00 -9.95
N THR A 89 0.84 10.19 -9.94
CA THR A 89 0.16 11.21 -9.14
C THR A 89 -0.54 10.55 -7.96
N TRP A 90 -0.43 11.16 -6.77
CA TRP A 90 -0.98 10.61 -5.53
C TRP A 90 -2.22 11.38 -5.10
N TYR A 91 -3.30 10.64 -4.88
CA TYR A 91 -4.55 11.15 -4.33
C TYR A 91 -4.79 10.58 -2.94
N THR A 92 -5.73 11.17 -2.20
CA THR A 92 -6.16 10.65 -0.90
C THR A 92 -7.66 10.46 -0.94
N GLU A 93 -8.14 9.28 -0.57
CA GLU A 93 -9.56 8.96 -0.51
C GLU A 93 -9.88 8.15 0.75
N ARG A 94 -11.16 8.17 1.14
CA ARG A 94 -11.61 7.34 2.27
C ARG A 94 -11.61 5.88 1.84
N PHE A 95 -11.06 5.02 2.70
CA PHE A 95 -11.14 3.59 2.49
C PHE A 95 -12.62 3.16 2.51
N ARG A 96 -13.03 2.54 1.41
CA ARG A 96 -14.27 1.79 1.27
C ARG A 96 -13.83 0.34 1.09
N GLY A 97 -14.08 -0.46 2.12
CA GLY A 97 -13.80 -1.90 2.14
C GLY A 97 -14.84 -2.67 1.37
#